data_AF-A0A7Z9NTE3-F1
#
_entry.id   AF-A0A7Z9NTE3-F1
#
_cell.length_a   1.000
_cell.length_b   1.000
_cell.length_c   1.000
_cell.angle_alpha   90.00
_cell.angle_beta   90.00
_cell.angle_gamma   90.00
#
_symmetry.space_group_name_H-M   'P 1'
#
loop_
_entity.id
_entity.type
_entity.pdbx_description
1 polymer ?
#
loop_
_entity_poly.entity_id
_entity_poly.type
_entity_poly.pdbx_seq_one_letter_code
_entity_poly.pdbx_strand_id
1 'polypeptide(L)'
;MDHAISEPAFPEVKHHKNQSLLHKRQPSKEEDEQLLSQFSNSLDAAKLRSSIPKDKLHTLHTPVEFSWKQFWTTMLYENLPPVLISPIAVLLVERSLSRAWHVMNHRCLFVCSRKHNSRGNHIFFWVFFYPLYWLVVTTLLLRIFAPESLVQNVDLFQIIMAYLFFSLRGLIVSVKYGYYRPEDYAQLSRPAPHWTEDQTNRRLVGNGWTNPGNHPGLIEDELVCAMDENDVTLQGISFKMDEETNGRLRKHPTDELFTAETACNGKDEVTAGFVLHQILSSVYQLKFPPIYLLCFLSAAIAIMLCTFLVRLSYGLNAFGDTTLEVIIFTGCLIGFFIGSLGNLNFGMICAHDFQRRATTLKKLGQLIQYPGLRLSEFLFHSPHPE
;
A
#
# COMPACT_ATOMS: atom_id res chain seq x y z
N MET A 1 54.60 -6.14 -27.43
CA MET A 1 54.52 -5.49 -26.11
C MET A 1 53.05 -5.34 -25.83
N ASP A 2 52.55 -6.30 -25.06
CA ASP A 2 51.14 -6.54 -24.84
C ASP A 2 50.52 -5.48 -23.94
N HIS A 3 49.31 -5.07 -24.30
CA HIS A 3 48.43 -4.26 -23.46
C HIS A 3 48.03 -5.06 -22.22
N ALA A 4 48.62 -4.73 -21.08
CA ALA A 4 48.15 -5.20 -19.79
C ALA A 4 46.75 -4.61 -19.53
N ILE A 5 45.73 -5.41 -19.78
CA ILE A 5 44.38 -5.18 -19.25
C ILE A 5 44.51 -5.31 -17.74
N SER A 6 44.33 -4.19 -17.05
CA SER A 6 44.17 -4.13 -15.60
C SER A 6 42.94 -4.95 -15.22
N GLU A 7 43.13 -6.18 -14.75
CA GLU A 7 42.07 -6.95 -14.10
C GLU A 7 41.52 -6.16 -12.89
N PRO A 8 40.20 -6.12 -12.67
CA PRO A 8 39.63 -5.50 -11.48
C PRO A 8 40.16 -6.22 -10.24
N ALA A 9 40.73 -5.44 -9.30
CA ALA A 9 41.52 -5.95 -8.19
C ALA A 9 40.75 -6.77 -7.13
N PHE A 10 39.45 -7.04 -7.30
CA PHE A 10 38.62 -7.71 -6.31
C PHE A 10 37.47 -8.51 -6.96
N PRO A 11 37.03 -9.63 -6.37
CA PRO A 11 35.89 -10.39 -6.88
C PRO A 11 34.64 -9.51 -6.87
N GLU A 12 33.96 -9.45 -8.02
CA GLU A 12 32.77 -8.63 -8.25
C GLU A 12 31.62 -9.10 -7.36
N VAL A 13 31.10 -8.22 -6.51
CA VAL A 13 29.94 -8.52 -5.66
C VAL A 13 28.69 -8.47 -6.53
N LYS A 14 27.96 -9.58 -6.60
CA LYS A 14 26.73 -9.67 -7.39
C LYS A 14 25.59 -8.94 -6.66
N HIS A 15 25.22 -7.78 -7.17
CA HIS A 15 24.01 -7.05 -6.77
C HIS A 15 22.77 -7.67 -7.44
N HIS A 16 21.60 -7.50 -6.83
CA HIS A 16 20.33 -7.98 -7.39
C HIS A 16 19.51 -6.83 -7.96
N LYS A 17 18.57 -7.15 -8.84
CA LYS A 17 17.65 -6.18 -9.43
C LYS A 17 16.22 -6.56 -9.09
N ASN A 18 15.53 -5.71 -8.34
CA ASN A 18 14.11 -5.86 -8.13
C ASN A 18 13.32 -5.17 -9.25
N GLN A 19 12.39 -5.90 -9.89
CA GLN A 19 11.51 -5.30 -10.90
C GLN A 19 10.37 -4.52 -10.25
N SER A 20 10.16 -3.32 -10.75
CA SER A 20 9.01 -2.48 -10.43
C SER A 20 8.13 -2.21 -11.63
N LEU A 21 6.82 -2.18 -11.40
CA LEU A 21 5.78 -1.88 -12.40
C LEU A 21 4.78 -0.81 -11.94
N LEU A 22 5.05 -0.11 -10.84
CA LEU A 22 4.04 0.79 -10.24
C LEU A 22 4.05 2.20 -10.82
N HIS A 23 5.18 2.64 -11.35
CA HIS A 23 5.46 4.06 -11.46
C HIS A 23 5.89 4.48 -12.86
N LYS A 24 5.79 5.78 -13.10
CA LYS A 24 6.06 6.48 -14.36
C LYS A 24 7.54 6.41 -14.75
N ARG A 25 8.44 6.52 -13.77
CA ARG A 25 9.89 6.36 -13.95
C ARG A 25 10.30 4.95 -13.53
N GLN A 26 11.07 4.29 -14.37
CA GLN A 26 11.74 3.02 -14.06
C GLN A 26 13.25 3.27 -14.14
N PRO A 27 13.88 3.72 -13.05
CA PRO A 27 15.31 4.02 -13.09
C PRO A 27 16.10 2.74 -13.33
N SER A 28 17.21 2.88 -14.03
CA SER A 28 18.24 1.85 -14.14
C SER A 28 19.56 2.37 -13.60
N LYS A 29 20.42 1.45 -13.18
CA LYS A 29 21.77 1.79 -12.73
C LYS A 29 22.53 2.56 -13.82
N GLU A 30 22.39 2.18 -15.07
CA GLU A 30 23.05 2.83 -16.20
C GLU A 30 22.56 4.27 -16.41
N GLU A 31 21.25 4.51 -16.28
CA GLU A 31 20.68 5.85 -16.39
C GLU A 31 21.16 6.75 -15.25
N ASP A 32 21.18 6.23 -14.02
CA ASP A 32 21.65 6.98 -12.86
C ASP A 32 23.17 7.22 -12.94
N GLU A 33 23.98 6.26 -13.37
CA GLU A 33 25.43 6.45 -13.60
C GLU A 33 25.69 7.48 -14.72
N GLN A 34 24.93 7.43 -15.81
CA GLN A 34 25.03 8.41 -16.89
C GLN A 34 24.67 9.82 -16.40
N LEU A 35 23.64 9.95 -15.55
CA LEU A 35 23.28 11.22 -14.94
C LEU A 35 24.40 11.71 -14.01
N LEU A 36 24.87 10.86 -13.11
CA LEU A 36 25.89 11.20 -12.11
C LEU A 36 27.24 11.57 -12.75
N SER A 37 27.62 10.93 -13.85
CA SER A 37 28.87 11.21 -14.58
C SER A 37 28.98 12.62 -15.14
N GLN A 38 27.86 13.35 -15.25
CA GLN A 38 27.81 14.73 -15.72
C GLN A 38 28.23 15.74 -14.64
N PHE A 39 28.34 15.31 -13.38
CA PHE A 39 28.67 16.17 -12.25
C PHE A 39 30.09 15.95 -11.78
N SER A 40 30.82 17.06 -11.58
CA SER A 40 32.19 17.04 -11.05
C SER A 40 32.26 16.85 -9.53
N ASN A 41 31.13 17.00 -8.81
CA ASN A 41 31.07 16.90 -7.35
C ASN A 41 29.69 16.39 -6.87
N SER A 42 29.66 15.88 -5.63
CA SER A 42 28.48 15.29 -4.98
C SER A 42 27.36 16.28 -4.67
N LEU A 43 27.68 17.54 -4.39
CA LEU A 43 26.69 18.57 -4.06
C LEU A 43 25.80 18.90 -5.26
N ASP A 44 26.39 19.01 -6.45
CA ASP A 44 25.66 19.27 -7.68
C ASP A 44 24.90 18.02 -8.14
N ALA A 45 25.50 16.84 -7.98
CA ALA A 45 24.86 15.55 -8.25
C ALA A 45 23.62 15.30 -7.37
N ALA A 46 23.59 15.86 -6.15
CA ALA A 46 22.49 15.69 -5.21
C ALA A 46 21.20 16.39 -5.64
N LYS A 47 21.22 17.35 -6.58
CA LYS A 47 20.02 18.08 -7.03
C LYS A 47 19.50 17.50 -8.36
N LEU A 48 18.37 16.79 -8.30
CA LEU A 48 17.87 15.97 -9.42
C LEU A 48 17.18 16.78 -10.54
N ARG A 49 16.37 17.76 -10.19
CA ARG A 49 15.59 18.57 -11.14
C ARG A 49 16.42 19.68 -11.77
N SER A 50 17.45 20.18 -11.08
CA SER A 50 18.39 21.12 -11.69
C SER A 50 19.36 20.45 -12.66
N SER A 51 19.61 19.15 -12.48
CA SER A 51 20.50 18.36 -13.34
C SER A 51 19.82 17.83 -14.61
N ILE A 52 18.50 17.64 -14.57
CA ILE A 52 17.74 17.07 -15.70
C ILE A 52 17.27 18.16 -16.68
N PRO A 53 17.40 17.95 -18.00
CA PRO A 53 16.87 18.86 -19.02
C PRO A 53 15.38 19.18 -18.82
N LYS A 54 14.98 20.43 -19.08
CA LYS A 54 13.59 20.91 -18.86
C LYS A 54 12.54 20.07 -19.58
N ASP A 55 12.87 19.59 -20.77
CA ASP A 55 12.04 18.71 -21.59
C ASP A 55 11.86 17.32 -20.98
N LYS A 56 12.77 16.88 -20.09
CA LYS A 56 12.69 15.59 -19.38
C LYS A 56 12.08 15.70 -17.98
N LEU A 57 11.88 16.90 -17.41
CA LEU A 57 11.29 17.06 -16.08
C LEU A 57 9.92 16.40 -15.92
N HIS A 58 9.17 16.27 -17.00
CA HIS A 58 7.86 15.60 -16.98
C HIS A 58 7.96 14.09 -16.75
N THR A 59 9.14 13.46 -16.83
CA THR A 59 9.31 12.03 -16.57
C THR A 59 9.43 11.73 -15.07
N LEU A 60 9.84 12.72 -14.26
CA LEU A 60 9.95 12.60 -12.81
C LEU A 60 8.58 12.65 -12.13
N HIS A 61 8.51 12.05 -10.95
CA HIS A 61 7.34 12.19 -10.09
C HIS A 61 7.22 13.60 -9.50
N THR A 62 5.99 14.04 -9.30
CA THR A 62 5.67 15.29 -8.59
C THR A 62 5.11 14.95 -7.21
N PRO A 63 5.31 15.81 -6.20
CA PRO A 63 4.74 15.60 -4.86
C PRO A 63 3.27 15.21 -4.92
N VAL A 64 2.88 14.19 -4.17
CA VAL A 64 1.48 13.76 -4.09
C VAL A 64 0.65 14.84 -3.41
N GLU A 65 -0.39 15.31 -4.09
CA GLU A 65 -1.40 16.19 -3.53
C GLU A 65 -2.72 15.44 -3.31
N PHE A 66 -3.42 15.76 -2.22
CA PHE A 66 -4.71 15.16 -1.94
C PHE A 66 -5.79 15.70 -2.88
N SER A 67 -6.40 14.83 -3.67
CA SER A 67 -7.49 15.17 -4.57
C SER A 67 -8.85 15.01 -3.90
N TRP A 68 -9.43 16.13 -3.43
CA TRP A 68 -10.81 16.17 -2.93
C TRP A 68 -11.83 15.66 -3.95
N LYS A 69 -11.62 15.95 -5.24
CA LYS A 69 -12.48 15.45 -6.31
C LYS A 69 -12.51 13.92 -6.33
N GLN A 70 -11.34 13.29 -6.28
CA GLN A 70 -11.24 11.84 -6.31
C GLN A 70 -11.72 11.19 -5.01
N PHE A 71 -11.47 11.85 -3.88
CA PHE A 71 -12.01 11.45 -2.59
C PHE A 71 -13.54 11.37 -2.64
N TRP A 72 -14.22 12.46 -3.03
CA TRP A 72 -15.70 12.49 -3.07
C TRP A 72 -16.28 11.56 -4.12
N THR A 73 -15.62 11.44 -5.28
CA THR A 73 -16.00 10.48 -6.32
C THR A 73 -15.95 9.06 -5.80
N THR A 74 -14.88 8.70 -5.09
CA THR A 74 -14.73 7.38 -4.48
C THR A 74 -15.71 7.17 -3.34
N MET A 75 -15.94 8.19 -2.51
CA MET A 75 -16.88 8.13 -1.40
C MET A 75 -18.29 7.83 -1.89
N LEU A 76 -18.69 8.45 -3.01
CA LEU A 76 -19.95 8.12 -3.68
C LEU A 76 -19.98 6.66 -4.13
N TYR A 77 -18.92 6.19 -4.82
CA TYR A 77 -18.91 4.82 -5.35
C TYR A 77 -18.93 3.75 -4.26
N GLU A 78 -18.16 3.91 -3.18
CA GLU A 78 -17.94 2.89 -2.15
C GLU A 78 -19.05 2.86 -1.08
N ASN A 79 -19.84 3.93 -0.94
CA ASN A 79 -20.97 3.99 0.01
C ASN A 79 -22.32 3.67 -0.63
N LEU A 80 -22.35 3.50 -1.95
CA LEU A 80 -23.52 3.01 -2.66
C LEU A 80 -23.47 1.48 -2.75
N PRO A 81 -24.63 0.79 -2.68
CA PRO A 81 -24.67 -0.66 -2.84
C PRO A 81 -24.01 -1.11 -4.15
N PRO A 82 -23.09 -2.10 -4.08
CA PRO A 82 -22.35 -2.58 -5.25
C PRO A 82 -23.26 -3.34 -6.23
N VAL A 83 -22.72 -3.74 -7.39
CA VAL A 83 -23.43 -4.52 -8.44
C VAL A 83 -24.54 -3.78 -9.20
N LEU A 84 -25.32 -2.91 -8.56
CA LEU A 84 -26.39 -2.15 -9.22
C LEU A 84 -26.22 -0.63 -9.04
N ILE A 85 -26.35 -0.12 -7.81
CA ILE A 85 -26.44 1.33 -7.58
C ILE A 85 -25.09 2.02 -7.78
N SER A 86 -24.01 1.46 -7.24
CA SER A 86 -22.66 1.97 -7.43
C SER A 86 -22.24 1.98 -8.92
N PRO A 87 -22.44 0.89 -9.70
CA PRO A 87 -22.25 0.92 -11.16
C PRO A 87 -23.01 2.04 -11.90
N ILE A 88 -24.26 2.34 -11.53
CA ILE A 88 -25.01 3.46 -12.12
C ILE A 88 -24.31 4.79 -11.83
N ALA A 89 -23.87 5.01 -10.58
CA ALA A 89 -23.12 6.21 -10.22
C ALA A 89 -21.80 6.33 -11.00
N VAL A 90 -21.07 5.22 -11.18
CA VAL A 90 -19.82 5.20 -11.97
C VAL A 90 -20.09 5.57 -13.43
N LEU A 91 -21.16 5.05 -14.04
CA LEU A 91 -21.54 5.40 -15.42
C LEU A 91 -21.84 6.89 -15.58
N LEU A 92 -22.55 7.48 -14.62
CA LEU A 92 -22.91 8.91 -14.62
C LEU A 92 -21.68 9.81 -14.44
N VAL A 93 -20.73 9.40 -13.60
CA VAL A 93 -19.55 10.22 -13.27
C VAL A 93 -18.43 10.06 -14.30
N GLU A 94 -18.12 8.84 -14.75
CA GLU A 94 -17.06 8.59 -15.75
C GLU A 94 -17.46 8.99 -17.17
N ARG A 95 -18.77 9.09 -17.45
CA ARG A 95 -19.34 9.52 -18.75
C ARG A 95 -18.83 8.75 -19.97
N SER A 96 -18.33 7.53 -19.76
CA SER A 96 -17.84 6.62 -20.81
C SER A 96 -18.05 5.19 -20.37
N LEU A 97 -18.75 4.40 -21.19
CA LEU A 97 -19.05 2.99 -20.88
C LEU A 97 -17.79 2.16 -20.70
N SER A 98 -16.80 2.35 -21.57
CA SER A 98 -15.54 1.61 -21.49
C SER A 98 -14.75 1.97 -20.23
N ARG A 99 -14.59 3.26 -19.91
CA ARG A 99 -13.89 3.69 -18.69
C ARG A 99 -14.61 3.19 -17.45
N ALA A 100 -15.93 3.37 -17.40
CA ALA A 100 -16.76 2.94 -16.28
C ALA A 100 -16.63 1.42 -16.04
N TRP A 101 -16.63 0.60 -17.10
CA TRP A 101 -16.44 -0.84 -16.99
C TRP A 101 -15.10 -1.22 -16.32
N HIS A 102 -14.01 -0.58 -16.73
CA HIS A 102 -12.68 -0.82 -16.14
C HIS A 102 -12.62 -0.34 -14.69
N VAL A 103 -13.12 0.87 -14.41
CA VAL A 103 -13.18 1.41 -13.05
C VAL A 103 -13.98 0.49 -12.12
N MET A 104 -15.15 0.01 -12.55
CA MET A 104 -15.97 -0.90 -11.74
C MET A 104 -15.26 -2.20 -11.40
N ASN A 105 -14.54 -2.79 -12.37
CA ASN A 105 -13.82 -4.04 -12.16
C ASN A 105 -12.58 -3.85 -11.27
N HIS A 106 -11.76 -2.83 -11.55
CA HIS A 106 -10.52 -2.56 -10.78
C HIS A 106 -10.82 -2.13 -9.33
N ARG A 107 -11.95 -1.47 -9.10
CA ARG A 107 -12.38 -1.08 -7.74
C ARG A 107 -13.24 -2.15 -7.05
N CYS A 108 -13.47 -3.29 -7.69
CA CYS A 108 -14.34 -4.36 -7.19
C CYS A 108 -15.75 -3.87 -6.80
N LEU A 109 -16.29 -2.90 -7.55
CA LEU A 109 -17.69 -2.45 -7.40
C LEU A 109 -18.64 -3.38 -8.16
N PHE A 110 -18.12 -4.00 -9.22
CA PHE A 110 -18.78 -5.03 -10.01
C PHE A 110 -17.72 -5.95 -10.64
N VAL A 111 -17.44 -7.06 -9.97
CA VAL A 111 -16.35 -7.99 -10.34
C VAL A 111 -16.87 -8.99 -11.38
N CYS A 112 -16.58 -8.78 -12.66
CA CYS A 112 -17.08 -9.65 -13.72
C CYS A 112 -15.99 -10.21 -14.64
N SER A 113 -14.75 -9.73 -14.52
CA SER A 113 -13.68 -10.08 -15.42
C SER A 113 -12.50 -10.77 -14.72
N ARG A 114 -12.21 -12.00 -15.16
CA ARG A 114 -11.00 -12.76 -14.79
C ARG A 114 -9.69 -12.07 -15.20
N LYS A 115 -9.73 -11.14 -16.16
CA LYS A 115 -8.57 -10.34 -16.57
C LYS A 115 -8.18 -9.28 -15.54
N HIS A 116 -9.17 -8.82 -14.77
CA HIS A 116 -8.98 -7.75 -13.78
C HIS A 116 -8.77 -8.32 -12.38
N ASN A 117 -9.43 -9.44 -12.04
CA ASN A 117 -9.47 -9.97 -10.68
C ASN A 117 -9.27 -11.49 -10.60
N SER A 118 -8.61 -11.95 -9.54
CA SER A 118 -8.33 -13.34 -9.15
C SER A 118 -9.60 -14.13 -8.80
N ARG A 119 -9.50 -15.47 -8.78
CA ARG A 119 -10.67 -16.36 -8.54
C ARG A 119 -11.17 -16.17 -7.12
N GLY A 120 -10.23 -16.04 -6.19
CA GLY A 120 -10.48 -15.69 -4.80
C GLY A 120 -11.32 -14.43 -4.69
N ASN A 121 -10.94 -13.33 -5.37
CA ASN A 121 -11.72 -12.10 -5.33
C ASN A 121 -13.13 -12.27 -5.89
N HIS A 122 -13.32 -13.02 -6.99
CA HIS A 122 -14.67 -13.26 -7.51
C HIS A 122 -15.55 -13.96 -6.48
N ILE A 123 -15.04 -15.03 -5.85
CA ILE A 123 -15.76 -15.78 -4.83
C ILE A 123 -16.05 -14.88 -3.62
N PHE A 124 -15.04 -14.20 -3.10
CA PHE A 124 -15.19 -13.31 -1.95
C PHE A 124 -16.25 -12.24 -2.17
N PHE A 125 -16.18 -11.51 -3.29
CA PHE A 125 -17.10 -10.40 -3.54
C PHE A 125 -18.52 -10.88 -3.83
N TRP A 126 -18.72 -11.90 -4.68
CA TRP A 126 -20.06 -12.36 -5.05
C TRP A 126 -20.76 -13.17 -3.98
N VAL A 127 -20.04 -14.01 -3.24
CA VAL A 127 -20.64 -14.92 -2.25
C VAL A 127 -20.77 -14.26 -0.89
N PHE A 128 -19.81 -13.39 -0.51
CA PHE A 128 -19.77 -12.81 0.84
C PHE A 128 -20.04 -11.31 0.84
N PHE A 129 -19.22 -10.51 0.16
CA PHE A 129 -19.25 -9.05 0.34
C PHE A 129 -20.53 -8.40 -0.21
N TYR A 130 -20.90 -8.66 -1.47
CA TYR A 130 -22.07 -8.01 -2.10
C TYR A 130 -23.39 -8.40 -1.43
N PRO A 131 -23.72 -9.70 -1.21
CA PRO A 131 -24.99 -10.06 -0.59
C PRO A 131 -25.14 -9.45 0.81
N LEU A 132 -24.04 -9.42 1.57
CA LEU A 132 -24.02 -8.88 2.91
C LEU A 132 -24.20 -7.36 2.94
N TYR A 133 -23.51 -6.64 2.07
CA TYR A 133 -23.69 -5.19 1.92
C TYR A 133 -25.14 -4.86 1.57
N TRP A 134 -25.70 -5.58 0.59
CA TRP A 134 -27.10 -5.41 0.19
C TRP A 134 -28.04 -5.69 1.35
N LEU A 135 -27.83 -6.78 2.09
CA LEU A 135 -28.67 -7.13 3.23
C LEU A 135 -28.68 -6.04 4.31
N VAL A 136 -27.51 -5.47 4.64
CA VAL A 136 -27.43 -4.36 5.62
C VAL A 136 -28.18 -3.13 5.13
N VAL A 137 -27.98 -2.73 3.86
CA VAL A 137 -28.63 -1.54 3.31
C VAL A 137 -30.14 -1.74 3.14
N THR A 138 -30.59 -2.87 2.61
CA THR A 138 -32.03 -3.15 2.47
C THR A 138 -32.70 -3.25 3.83
N THR A 139 -32.04 -3.83 4.84
CA THR A 139 -32.56 -3.84 6.22
C THR A 139 -32.72 -2.43 6.76
N LEU A 140 -31.73 -1.55 6.54
CA LEU A 140 -31.80 -0.16 6.97
C LEU A 140 -32.99 0.55 6.30
N LEU A 141 -33.16 0.37 4.99
CA LEU A 141 -34.29 0.94 4.25
C LEU A 141 -35.63 0.37 4.72
N LEU A 142 -35.73 -0.93 4.97
CA LEU A 142 -36.93 -1.57 5.51
C LEU A 142 -37.27 -0.98 6.88
N ARG A 143 -36.30 -0.81 7.78
CA ARG A 143 -36.58 -0.28 9.12
C ARG A 143 -37.00 1.18 9.10
N ILE A 144 -36.53 1.98 8.14
CA ILE A 144 -36.87 3.40 7.99
C ILE A 144 -38.22 3.59 7.28
N PHE A 145 -38.51 2.82 6.24
CA PHE A 145 -39.63 3.09 5.33
C PHE A 145 -40.75 2.03 5.32
N ALA A 146 -40.49 0.80 5.76
CA ALA A 146 -41.51 -0.25 5.74
C ALA A 146 -42.39 -0.20 7.01
N PRO A 147 -43.60 -0.79 6.96
CA PRO A 147 -44.45 -0.93 8.15
C PRO A 147 -43.72 -1.66 9.27
N GLU A 148 -43.86 -1.16 10.50
CA GLU A 148 -43.15 -1.70 11.67
C GLU A 148 -43.44 -3.18 11.92
N SER A 149 -44.63 -3.65 11.57
CA SER A 149 -45.02 -5.06 11.70
C SER A 149 -44.15 -6.04 10.91
N LEU A 150 -43.40 -5.58 9.90
CA LEU A 150 -42.54 -6.44 9.08
C LEU A 150 -41.18 -6.74 9.75
N VAL A 151 -40.68 -5.80 10.56
CA VAL A 151 -39.33 -5.83 11.15
C VAL A 151 -39.35 -5.32 12.60
N GLN A 152 -40.40 -5.65 13.35
CA GLN A 152 -40.71 -5.07 14.65
C GLN A 152 -39.56 -5.26 15.65
N ASN A 153 -38.90 -6.42 15.64
CA ASN A 153 -37.81 -6.73 16.57
C ASN A 153 -36.43 -6.30 16.07
N VAL A 154 -36.34 -5.70 14.87
CA VAL A 154 -35.10 -5.18 14.30
C VAL A 154 -34.80 -3.81 14.88
N ASP A 155 -33.77 -3.75 15.72
CA ASP A 155 -33.31 -2.50 16.32
C ASP A 155 -32.62 -1.63 15.26
N LEU A 156 -33.16 -0.43 15.05
CA LEU A 156 -32.62 0.53 14.10
C LEU A 156 -31.18 0.93 14.46
N PHE A 157 -30.86 1.06 15.76
CA PHE A 157 -29.51 1.45 16.18
C PHE A 157 -28.47 0.39 15.80
N GLN A 158 -28.76 -0.89 16.04
CA GLN A 158 -27.92 -2.00 15.61
C GLN A 158 -27.68 -1.99 14.09
N ILE A 159 -28.71 -1.74 13.27
CA ILE A 159 -28.56 -1.70 11.81
C ILE A 159 -27.74 -0.49 11.34
N ILE A 160 -27.95 0.68 11.96
CA ILE A 160 -27.12 1.87 11.70
C ILE A 160 -25.65 1.56 12.02
N MET A 161 -25.37 0.92 13.16
CA MET A 161 -24.02 0.53 13.52
C MET A 161 -23.40 -0.41 12.48
N ALA A 162 -24.12 -1.45 12.04
CA ALA A 162 -23.66 -2.34 10.98
C ALA A 162 -23.34 -1.56 9.69
N TYR A 163 -24.23 -0.67 9.26
CA TYR A 163 -24.02 0.19 8.09
C TYR A 163 -22.78 1.10 8.24
N LEU A 164 -22.55 1.67 9.43
CA LEU A 164 -21.39 2.51 9.70
C LEU A 164 -20.06 1.75 9.59
N PHE A 165 -20.01 0.45 9.93
CA PHE A 165 -18.81 -0.37 9.70
C PHE A 165 -18.47 -0.47 8.20
N PHE A 166 -19.46 -0.67 7.33
CA PHE A 166 -19.27 -0.66 5.88
C PHE A 166 -18.90 0.73 5.35
N SER A 167 -19.54 1.77 5.89
CA SER A 167 -19.28 3.16 5.50
C SER A 167 -17.88 3.62 5.89
N LEU A 168 -17.39 3.19 7.06
CA LEU A 168 -16.02 3.46 7.51
C LEU A 168 -14.99 2.83 6.56
N ARG A 169 -15.23 1.59 6.09
CA ARG A 169 -14.42 0.98 5.02
C ARG A 169 -14.44 1.86 3.76
N GLY A 170 -15.61 2.31 3.33
CA GLY A 170 -15.76 3.21 2.19
C GLY A 170 -14.96 4.51 2.35
N LEU A 171 -14.95 5.08 3.55
CA LEU A 171 -14.15 6.27 3.89
C LEU A 171 -12.64 5.98 3.79
N ILE A 172 -12.15 4.88 4.37
CA ILE A 172 -10.74 4.46 4.29
C ILE A 172 -10.30 4.32 2.83
N VAL A 173 -11.10 3.64 2.01
CA VAL A 173 -10.84 3.48 0.57
C VAL A 173 -10.86 4.83 -0.15
N SER A 174 -11.76 5.74 0.23
CA SER A 174 -11.85 7.08 -0.36
C SER A 174 -10.63 7.94 -0.06
N VAL A 175 -10.10 7.88 1.16
CA VAL A 175 -8.84 8.57 1.52
C VAL A 175 -7.67 8.03 0.69
N LYS A 176 -7.57 6.70 0.54
CA LYS A 176 -6.54 6.05 -0.29
C LYS A 176 -6.57 6.60 -1.71
N TYR A 177 -7.74 6.60 -2.35
CA TYR A 177 -7.88 7.15 -3.69
C TYR A 177 -7.60 8.67 -3.70
N GLY A 178 -8.00 9.42 -2.68
CA GLY A 178 -7.62 10.83 -2.55
C GLY A 178 -6.10 11.10 -2.72
N TYR A 179 -5.23 10.15 -2.37
CA TYR A 179 -3.77 10.23 -2.54
C TYR A 179 -3.21 9.53 -3.79
N TYR A 180 -4.05 8.93 -4.65
CA TYR A 180 -3.57 8.36 -5.90
C TYR A 180 -3.09 9.45 -6.84
N ARG A 181 -1.98 9.18 -7.54
CA ARG A 181 -1.44 10.10 -8.52
C ARG A 181 -2.30 10.14 -9.78
N PRO A 182 -2.32 11.27 -10.52
CA PRO A 182 -3.10 11.38 -11.77
C PRO A 182 -2.77 10.28 -12.80
N GLU A 183 -1.52 9.84 -12.88
CA GLU A 183 -1.10 8.75 -13.76
C GLU A 183 -1.70 7.40 -13.36
N ASP A 184 -1.77 7.07 -12.07
CA ASP A 184 -2.40 5.84 -11.57
C ASP A 184 -3.88 5.82 -11.97
N TYR A 185 -4.57 6.96 -11.85
CA TYR A 185 -5.95 7.11 -12.30
C TYR A 185 -6.12 6.91 -13.81
N ALA A 186 -5.20 7.46 -14.60
CA ALA A 186 -5.24 7.28 -16.03
C ALA A 186 -5.14 5.79 -16.41
N GLN A 187 -4.29 5.03 -15.71
CA GLN A 187 -4.17 3.58 -15.92
C GLN A 187 -5.37 2.80 -15.40
N LEU A 188 -5.95 3.18 -14.26
CA LEU A 188 -7.11 2.50 -13.68
C LEU A 188 -8.36 2.59 -14.58
N SER A 189 -8.43 3.56 -15.47
CA SER A 189 -9.50 3.66 -16.48
C SER A 189 -9.28 2.80 -17.73
N ARG A 190 -8.13 2.13 -17.85
CA ARG A 190 -7.72 1.33 -19.02
C ARG A 190 -7.95 -0.17 -18.79
N PRO A 191 -8.03 -0.96 -19.88
CA PRO A 191 -8.09 -2.41 -19.77
C PRO A 191 -6.84 -2.99 -19.13
N ALA A 192 -7.01 -4.12 -18.42
CA ALA A 192 -5.87 -4.98 -18.09
C ALA A 192 -5.09 -5.36 -19.37
N PRO A 193 -3.75 -5.39 -19.37
CA PRO A 193 -2.88 -5.38 -18.19
C PRO A 193 -2.33 -3.99 -17.78
N HIS A 194 -2.83 -2.88 -18.33
CA HIS A 194 -2.32 -1.53 -17.99
C HIS A 194 -2.41 -1.24 -16.48
N TRP A 195 -3.46 -1.75 -15.85
CA TRP A 195 -3.59 -1.81 -14.41
C TRP A 195 -3.96 -3.24 -14.02
N THR A 196 -3.35 -3.77 -12.97
CA THR A 196 -3.52 -5.15 -12.51
C THR A 196 -3.95 -5.19 -11.04
N GLU A 197 -4.44 -6.35 -10.61
CA GLU A 197 -4.73 -6.61 -9.21
C GLU A 197 -3.48 -6.46 -8.32
N ASP A 198 -2.31 -6.88 -8.80
CA ASP A 198 -1.05 -6.74 -8.06
C ASP A 198 -0.67 -5.27 -7.86
N GLN A 199 -0.78 -4.43 -8.89
CA GLN A 199 -0.56 -2.98 -8.76
C GLN A 199 -1.55 -2.35 -7.76
N THR A 200 -2.82 -2.80 -7.78
CA THR A 200 -3.81 -2.37 -6.78
C THR A 200 -3.38 -2.78 -5.36
N ASN A 201 -2.92 -4.02 -5.19
CA ASN A 201 -2.49 -4.57 -3.90
C ASN A 201 -1.25 -3.88 -3.35
N ARG A 202 -0.26 -3.56 -4.19
CA ARG A 202 0.93 -2.82 -3.79
C ARG A 202 0.61 -1.39 -3.32
N ARG A 203 -0.42 -0.76 -3.88
CA ARG A 203 -0.95 0.53 -3.41
C ARG A 203 -1.84 0.43 -2.16
N LEU A 204 -2.23 -0.78 -1.74
CA LEU A 204 -3.12 -0.99 -0.60
C LEU A 204 -2.33 -1.12 0.70
N VAL A 205 -2.62 -0.24 1.66
CA VAL A 205 -2.11 -0.37 3.03
C VAL A 205 -2.46 -1.76 3.59
N GLY A 206 -3.70 -2.20 3.36
CA GLY A 206 -4.24 -3.48 3.82
C GLY A 206 -3.66 -4.75 3.17
N ASN A 207 -2.88 -4.62 2.10
CA ASN A 207 -2.26 -5.76 1.39
C ASN A 207 -0.75 -5.55 1.29
N GLY A 208 -0.28 -4.79 0.28
CA GLY A 208 1.14 -4.63 -0.01
C GLY A 208 1.96 -4.14 1.19
N TRP A 209 1.42 -3.19 1.94
CA TRP A 209 2.12 -2.60 3.08
C TRP A 209 1.97 -3.37 4.40
N THR A 210 1.12 -4.40 4.45
CA THR A 210 1.10 -5.34 5.57
C THR A 210 2.46 -6.05 5.66
N ASN A 211 2.98 -6.51 4.52
CA ASN A 211 4.29 -7.16 4.42
C ASN A 211 5.01 -6.71 3.12
N PRO A 212 5.65 -5.52 3.11
CA PRO A 212 6.34 -4.98 1.95
C PRO A 212 7.41 -5.92 1.39
N GLY A 213 8.10 -6.68 2.25
CA GLY A 213 9.09 -7.67 1.83
C GLY A 213 8.55 -8.78 0.91
N ASN A 214 7.23 -8.98 0.83
CA ASN A 214 6.61 -9.91 -0.11
C ASN A 214 6.39 -9.31 -1.51
N HIS A 215 6.69 -8.01 -1.69
CA HIS A 215 6.51 -7.28 -2.94
C HIS A 215 7.87 -6.70 -3.38
N PRO A 216 8.70 -7.50 -4.09
CA PRO A 216 9.99 -7.03 -4.60
C PRO A 216 9.85 -5.71 -5.36
N GLY A 217 10.76 -4.77 -5.11
CA GLY A 217 10.81 -3.46 -5.76
C GLY A 217 9.94 -2.40 -5.10
N LEU A 218 9.05 -2.76 -4.15
CA LEU A 218 8.12 -1.80 -3.54
C LEU A 218 8.85 -0.74 -2.68
N ILE A 219 9.93 -1.11 -1.99
CA ILE A 219 10.68 -0.17 -1.15
C ILE A 219 11.52 0.76 -2.05
N GLU A 220 12.17 0.17 -3.05
CA GLU A 220 13.00 0.84 -4.04
C GLU A 220 12.19 1.87 -4.82
N ASP A 221 11.00 1.49 -5.25
CA ASP A 221 10.03 2.35 -5.93
C ASP A 221 9.67 3.62 -5.17
N GLU A 222 9.33 3.45 -3.91
CA GLU A 222 8.88 4.56 -3.08
C GLU A 222 10.07 5.44 -2.68
N LEU A 223 11.28 4.88 -2.62
CA LEU A 223 12.51 5.65 -2.42
C LEU A 223 12.83 6.51 -3.66
N VAL A 224 12.71 5.96 -4.87
CA VAL A 224 12.85 6.70 -6.15
C VAL A 224 11.79 7.80 -6.25
N CYS A 225 10.55 7.48 -5.88
CA CYS A 225 9.48 8.47 -5.81
C CYS A 225 9.81 9.61 -4.84
N ALA A 226 10.27 9.28 -3.64
CA ALA A 226 10.64 10.28 -2.65
C ALA A 226 11.80 11.17 -3.14
N MET A 227 12.78 10.60 -3.83
CA MET A 227 13.87 11.33 -4.48
C MET A 227 13.36 12.34 -5.53
N ASP A 228 12.51 11.88 -6.45
CA ASP A 228 11.89 12.72 -7.48
C ASP A 228 11.05 13.87 -6.90
N GLU A 229 10.26 13.57 -5.87
CA GLU A 229 9.38 14.53 -5.20
C GLU A 229 10.15 15.60 -4.42
N ASN A 230 11.26 15.22 -3.79
CA ASN A 230 12.05 16.12 -2.94
C ASN A 230 13.21 16.79 -3.67
N ASP A 231 13.37 16.55 -4.98
CA ASP A 231 14.49 17.10 -5.77
C ASP A 231 15.87 16.67 -5.22
N VAL A 232 15.99 15.39 -4.86
CA VAL A 232 17.21 14.84 -4.27
C VAL A 232 17.66 13.58 -5.00
N THR A 233 18.94 13.49 -5.32
CA THR A 233 19.58 12.26 -5.81
C THR A 233 20.42 11.64 -4.69
N LEU A 234 19.92 10.58 -4.06
CA LEU A 234 20.61 9.94 -2.92
C LEU A 234 21.94 9.28 -3.31
N GLN A 235 22.09 8.86 -4.56
CA GLN A 235 23.32 8.31 -5.12
C GLN A 235 24.40 9.39 -5.26
N GLY A 236 24.00 10.65 -5.45
CA GLY A 236 24.92 11.80 -5.51
C GLY A 236 25.44 12.24 -4.15
N ILE A 237 24.74 11.90 -3.05
CA ILE A 237 25.14 12.26 -1.68
C ILE A 237 26.04 11.16 -1.12
N SER A 238 27.22 11.53 -0.60
CA SER A 238 28.22 10.57 -0.13
C SER A 238 28.80 10.95 1.23
N PHE A 239 29.19 9.93 2.00
CA PHE A 239 29.77 10.03 3.33
C PHE A 239 31.13 9.35 3.37
N LYS A 240 32.14 10.04 3.91
CA LYS A 240 33.45 9.45 4.18
C LYS A 240 33.38 8.48 5.34
N MET A 241 34.04 7.34 5.19
CA MET A 241 34.11 6.28 6.18
C MET A 241 35.56 5.86 6.37
N ASP A 242 35.86 5.24 7.51
CA ASP A 242 37.15 4.58 7.69
C ASP A 242 37.30 3.39 6.72
N GLU A 243 38.54 3.00 6.46
CA GLU A 243 38.88 1.99 5.44
C GLU A 243 38.19 0.63 5.70
N GLU A 244 38.11 0.21 6.96
CA GLU A 244 37.50 -1.06 7.33
C GLU A 244 35.99 -1.03 7.09
N THR A 245 35.30 -0.01 7.60
CA THR A 245 33.86 0.14 7.43
C THR A 245 33.51 0.28 5.95
N ASN A 246 34.20 1.16 5.23
CA ASN A 246 34.01 1.36 3.79
C ASN A 246 34.16 0.04 3.00
N GLY A 247 35.23 -0.70 3.27
CA GLY A 247 35.47 -1.99 2.63
C GLY A 247 34.36 -3.02 2.86
N ARG A 248 33.73 -3.01 4.05
CA ARG A 248 32.57 -3.86 4.36
C ARG A 248 31.30 -3.40 3.64
N LEU A 249 30.99 -2.10 3.66
CA LEU A 249 29.78 -1.55 3.07
C LEU A 249 29.77 -1.70 1.54
N ARG A 250 30.90 -1.42 0.88
CA ARG A 250 31.05 -1.58 -0.58
C ARG A 250 30.94 -3.02 -1.05
N LYS A 251 31.28 -3.99 -0.19
CA LYS A 251 31.20 -5.43 -0.51
C LYS A 251 29.86 -6.05 -0.15
N HIS A 252 28.93 -5.28 0.42
CA HIS A 252 27.65 -5.82 0.87
C HIS A 252 26.67 -6.00 -0.30
N PRO A 253 26.14 -7.21 -0.55
CA PRO A 253 25.14 -7.43 -1.59
C PRO A 253 23.86 -6.62 -1.31
N THR A 254 23.37 -5.93 -2.33
CA THR A 254 22.18 -5.07 -2.24
C THR A 254 21.52 -4.89 -3.62
N ASP A 255 20.47 -4.09 -3.69
CA ASP A 255 19.83 -3.71 -4.95
C ASP A 255 20.77 -2.82 -5.78
N GLU A 256 20.85 -3.09 -7.08
CA GLU A 256 21.76 -2.41 -8.01
C GLU A 256 21.53 -0.89 -8.11
N LEU A 257 20.34 -0.38 -7.77
CA LEU A 257 20.03 1.05 -7.77
C LEU A 257 20.61 1.77 -6.55
N PHE A 258 20.90 1.03 -5.48
CA PHE A 258 21.30 1.59 -4.18
C PHE A 258 22.62 0.98 -3.69
N THR A 259 23.60 0.86 -4.59
CA THR A 259 24.96 0.43 -4.25
C THR A 259 25.73 1.48 -3.45
N ALA A 260 26.63 1.01 -2.59
CA ALA A 260 27.51 1.88 -1.80
C ALA A 260 28.54 2.62 -2.67
N GLU A 261 28.95 2.00 -3.77
CA GLU A 261 29.86 2.56 -4.77
C GLU A 261 29.09 3.10 -5.97
N THR A 262 29.47 4.28 -6.45
CA THR A 262 28.95 4.92 -7.66
C THR A 262 30.06 5.62 -8.42
N ALA A 263 29.81 6.03 -9.66
CA ALA A 263 30.80 6.73 -10.48
C ALA A 263 31.27 8.08 -9.91
N CYS A 264 30.49 8.70 -9.01
CA CYS A 264 30.75 10.05 -8.50
C CYS A 264 31.37 10.10 -7.09
N ASN A 265 31.45 8.97 -6.37
CA ASN A 265 31.95 8.97 -4.98
C ASN A 265 33.40 8.51 -4.85
N GLY A 266 34.13 9.10 -3.89
CA GLY A 266 35.52 8.77 -3.62
C GLY A 266 35.69 7.32 -3.13
N LYS A 267 36.90 6.76 -3.23
CA LYS A 267 37.16 5.36 -2.82
C LYS A 267 36.88 5.08 -1.34
N ASP A 268 36.95 6.11 -0.50
CA ASP A 268 36.68 6.12 0.94
C ASP A 268 35.24 6.55 1.28
N GLU A 269 34.36 6.65 0.29
CA GLU A 269 33.00 7.16 0.46
C GLU A 269 31.92 6.11 0.18
N VAL A 270 30.77 6.28 0.83
CA VAL A 270 29.56 5.45 0.66
C VAL A 270 28.36 6.35 0.41
N THR A 271 27.47 5.95 -0.52
CA THR A 271 26.30 6.74 -0.88
C THR A 271 25.21 6.76 0.20
N ALA A 272 24.46 7.86 0.27
CA ALA A 272 23.26 7.96 1.12
C ALA A 272 22.15 7.01 0.65
N GLY A 273 22.09 6.73 -0.66
CA GLY A 273 21.16 5.76 -1.25
C GLY A 273 21.33 4.38 -0.62
N PHE A 274 22.56 3.87 -0.56
CA PHE A 274 22.87 2.62 0.13
C PHE A 274 22.46 2.66 1.61
N VAL A 275 22.85 3.71 2.33
CA VAL A 275 22.57 3.82 3.78
C VAL A 275 21.07 3.79 4.07
N LEU A 276 20.28 4.57 3.35
CA LEU A 276 18.84 4.62 3.52
C LEU A 276 18.16 3.32 3.10
N HIS A 277 18.59 2.74 1.97
CA HIS A 277 18.06 1.46 1.51
C HIS A 277 18.28 0.35 2.53
N GLN A 278 19.48 0.24 3.12
CA GLN A 278 19.77 -0.78 4.15
C GLN A 278 18.89 -0.61 5.39
N ILE A 279 18.71 0.63 5.87
CA ILE A 279 17.82 0.91 7.01
C ILE A 279 16.38 0.54 6.67
N LEU A 280 15.86 1.02 5.54
CA LEU A 280 14.47 0.78 5.15
C LEU A 280 14.22 -0.71 4.95
N SER A 281 15.10 -1.42 4.26
CA SER A 281 14.99 -2.87 4.06
C SER A 281 15.05 -3.64 5.39
N SER A 282 15.90 -3.23 6.35
CA SER A 282 15.92 -3.84 7.68
C SER A 282 14.62 -3.69 8.47
N VAL A 283 13.86 -2.61 8.23
CA VAL A 283 12.64 -2.26 9.00
C VAL A 283 11.37 -2.71 8.28
N TYR A 284 11.28 -2.53 6.96
CA TYR A 284 10.09 -2.81 6.16
C TYR A 284 9.97 -4.27 5.72
N GLN A 285 11.02 -5.08 5.91
CA GLN A 285 10.93 -6.54 5.83
C GLN A 285 10.51 -7.21 7.14
N LEU A 286 10.31 -6.45 8.24
CA LEU A 286 9.72 -6.99 9.45
C LEU A 286 8.30 -7.48 9.16
N LYS A 287 8.06 -8.77 9.43
CA LYS A 287 6.76 -9.40 9.23
C LYS A 287 5.72 -8.79 10.16
N PHE A 288 4.49 -8.67 9.66
CA PHE A 288 3.35 -8.28 10.46
C PHE A 288 3.19 -9.20 11.67
N PRO A 289 3.21 -8.68 12.92
CA PRO A 289 3.20 -9.51 14.11
C PRO A 289 1.94 -10.38 14.21
N PRO A 290 2.05 -11.71 14.41
CA PRO A 290 0.88 -12.59 14.56
C PRO A 290 -0.03 -12.21 15.73
N ILE A 291 0.53 -11.56 16.76
CA ILE A 291 -0.25 -11.05 17.89
C ILE A 291 -1.30 -10.02 17.45
N TYR A 292 -1.01 -9.21 16.43
CA TYR A 292 -1.99 -8.23 15.93
C TYR A 292 -3.19 -8.91 15.29
N LEU A 293 -2.97 -10.01 14.55
CA LEU A 293 -4.04 -10.86 14.01
C LEU A 293 -4.93 -11.39 15.13
N LEU A 294 -4.33 -11.94 16.19
CA LEU A 294 -5.08 -12.42 17.36
C LEU A 294 -5.89 -11.29 18.00
N CYS A 295 -5.27 -10.12 18.22
CA CYS A 295 -5.95 -8.97 18.83
C CYS A 295 -7.19 -8.52 18.05
N PHE A 296 -7.06 -8.27 16.74
CA PHE A 296 -8.20 -7.78 15.97
C PHE A 296 -9.26 -8.86 15.74
N LEU A 297 -8.85 -10.14 15.62
CA LEU A 297 -9.79 -11.26 15.47
C LEU A 297 -10.62 -11.43 16.75
N SER A 298 -9.98 -11.41 17.92
CA SER A 298 -10.66 -11.46 19.22
C SER A 298 -11.61 -10.28 19.39
N ALA A 299 -11.19 -9.07 19.00
CA ALA A 299 -12.05 -7.89 19.05
C ALA A 299 -13.25 -7.99 18.09
N ALA A 300 -13.05 -8.48 16.86
CA ALA A 300 -14.13 -8.69 15.90
C ALA A 300 -15.15 -9.73 16.38
N ILE A 301 -14.68 -10.84 16.98
CA ILE A 301 -15.55 -11.85 17.61
C ILE A 301 -16.31 -11.23 18.80
N ALA A 302 -15.65 -10.43 19.63
CA ALA A 302 -16.29 -9.77 20.77
C ALA A 302 -17.38 -8.79 20.32
N ILE A 303 -17.12 -7.96 19.31
CA ILE A 303 -18.10 -7.02 18.72
C ILE A 303 -19.30 -7.81 18.17
N MET A 304 -19.03 -8.84 17.37
CA MET A 304 -20.06 -9.72 16.82
C MET A 304 -20.93 -10.31 17.94
N LEU A 305 -20.34 -10.97 18.94
CA LEU A 305 -21.06 -11.64 20.02
C LEU A 305 -21.82 -10.64 20.91
N CYS A 306 -21.25 -9.46 21.18
CA CYS A 306 -21.86 -8.44 22.03
C CYS A 306 -23.25 -8.04 21.52
N THR A 307 -23.42 -7.88 20.20
CA THR A 307 -24.72 -7.51 19.63
C THR A 307 -25.82 -8.54 19.86
N PHE A 308 -25.47 -9.82 20.10
CA PHE A 308 -26.44 -10.89 20.39
C PHE A 308 -26.63 -11.10 21.88
N LEU A 309 -25.55 -11.05 22.66
CA LEU A 309 -25.60 -11.18 24.12
C LEU A 309 -26.46 -10.08 24.74
N VAL A 310 -26.39 -8.86 24.19
CA VAL A 310 -27.26 -7.76 24.62
C VAL A 310 -28.74 -8.12 24.40
N ARG A 311 -29.13 -8.63 23.22
CA ARG A 311 -30.52 -9.04 22.95
C ARG A 311 -31.00 -10.12 23.91
N LEU A 312 -30.19 -11.15 24.13
CA LEU A 312 -30.49 -12.22 25.08
C LEU A 312 -30.64 -11.68 26.51
N SER A 313 -29.84 -10.69 26.92
CA SER A 313 -29.94 -10.08 28.24
C SER A 313 -31.25 -9.31 28.46
N TYR A 314 -31.87 -8.82 27.40
CA TYR A 314 -33.21 -8.21 27.43
C TYR A 314 -34.35 -9.24 27.29
N GLY A 315 -34.06 -10.53 27.28
CA GLY A 315 -35.05 -11.59 27.10
C GLY A 315 -35.61 -11.71 25.68
N LEU A 316 -34.95 -11.09 24.69
CA LEU A 316 -35.33 -11.16 23.29
C LEU A 316 -34.69 -12.37 22.61
N ASN A 317 -35.34 -12.88 21.57
CA ASN A 317 -34.73 -13.87 20.69
C ASN A 317 -33.50 -13.27 19.99
N ALA A 318 -32.36 -13.95 20.10
CA ALA A 318 -31.08 -13.52 19.54
C ALA A 318 -31.16 -13.28 18.03
N PHE A 319 -31.93 -14.10 17.31
CA PHE A 319 -32.10 -14.02 15.86
C PHE A 319 -33.49 -13.50 15.45
N GLY A 320 -34.30 -13.03 16.38
CA GLY A 320 -35.66 -12.56 16.11
C GLY A 320 -36.67 -13.72 15.94
N ASP A 321 -37.92 -13.34 15.73
CA ASP A 321 -39.07 -14.26 15.87
C ASP A 321 -39.65 -14.68 14.52
N THR A 322 -39.41 -13.91 13.46
CA THR A 322 -39.85 -14.23 12.10
C THR A 322 -38.69 -14.69 11.23
N THR A 323 -38.98 -15.43 10.15
CA THR A 323 -37.95 -15.86 9.19
C THR A 323 -37.16 -14.70 8.60
N LEU A 324 -37.81 -13.55 8.35
CA LEU A 324 -37.14 -12.36 7.85
C LEU A 324 -36.17 -11.79 8.89
N GLU A 325 -36.58 -11.70 10.15
CA GLU A 325 -35.71 -11.26 11.25
C GLU A 325 -34.52 -12.20 11.43
N VAL A 326 -34.71 -13.51 11.32
CA VAL A 326 -33.62 -14.50 11.38
C VAL A 326 -32.59 -14.27 10.28
N ILE A 327 -33.03 -14.00 9.06
CA ILE A 327 -32.13 -13.66 7.94
C ILE A 327 -31.37 -12.37 8.24
N ILE A 328 -32.08 -11.32 8.68
CA ILE A 328 -31.50 -10.01 8.99
C ILE A 328 -30.44 -10.13 10.08
N PHE A 329 -30.75 -10.77 11.21
CA PHE A 329 -29.84 -10.88 12.34
C PHE A 329 -28.65 -11.79 12.03
N THR A 330 -28.86 -12.91 11.33
CA THR A 330 -27.74 -13.75 10.85
C THR A 330 -26.83 -12.97 9.91
N GLY A 331 -27.42 -12.18 9.01
CA GLY A 331 -26.69 -11.26 8.16
C GLY A 331 -25.88 -10.23 8.94
N CYS A 332 -26.52 -9.55 9.89
CA CYS A 332 -25.85 -8.55 10.73
C CYS A 332 -24.71 -9.16 11.55
N LEU A 333 -24.85 -10.41 12.02
CA LEU A 333 -23.78 -11.15 12.70
C LEU A 333 -22.53 -11.22 11.82
N ILE A 334 -22.70 -11.73 10.60
CA ILE A 334 -21.64 -11.84 9.61
C ILE A 334 -21.12 -10.45 9.21
N GLY A 335 -22.02 -9.47 9.11
CA GLY A 335 -21.75 -8.06 8.80
C GLY A 335 -20.83 -7.39 9.80
N PHE A 336 -21.16 -7.49 11.09
CA PHE A 336 -20.33 -6.98 12.17
C PHE A 336 -18.97 -7.66 12.20
N PHE A 337 -18.92 -8.98 12.00
CA PHE A 337 -17.66 -9.71 11.97
C PHE A 337 -16.77 -9.26 10.80
N ILE A 338 -17.26 -9.34 9.56
CA ILE A 338 -16.48 -8.98 8.36
C ILE A 338 -16.13 -7.49 8.34
N GLY A 339 -17.08 -6.62 8.68
CA GLY A 339 -16.85 -5.17 8.77
C GLY A 339 -15.80 -4.81 9.83
N SER A 340 -15.86 -5.43 11.00
CA SER A 340 -14.86 -5.24 12.06
C SER A 340 -13.50 -5.76 11.65
N LEU A 341 -13.42 -6.95 11.04
CA LEU A 341 -12.16 -7.51 10.56
C LEU A 341 -11.45 -6.55 9.60
N GLY A 342 -12.16 -6.01 8.60
CA GLY A 342 -11.58 -5.07 7.64
C GLY A 342 -11.06 -3.79 8.30
N ASN A 343 -11.88 -3.16 9.14
CA ASN A 343 -11.55 -1.87 9.76
C ASN A 343 -10.45 -1.99 10.84
N LEU A 344 -10.53 -3.01 11.69
CA LEU A 344 -9.53 -3.24 12.74
C LEU A 344 -8.20 -3.72 12.16
N ASN A 345 -8.21 -4.58 11.14
CA ASN A 345 -6.99 -4.99 10.45
C ASN A 345 -6.27 -3.76 9.85
N PHE A 346 -7.00 -2.86 9.20
CA PHE A 346 -6.44 -1.61 8.70
C PHE A 346 -5.78 -0.79 9.83
N GLY A 347 -6.47 -0.62 10.97
CA GLY A 347 -5.92 0.08 12.13
C GLY A 347 -4.61 -0.54 12.67
N MET A 348 -4.55 -1.87 12.78
CA MET A 348 -3.34 -2.57 13.24
C MET A 348 -2.19 -2.47 12.25
N ILE A 349 -2.46 -2.48 10.95
CA ILE A 349 -1.45 -2.26 9.92
C ILE A 349 -0.90 -0.84 9.97
N CYS A 350 -1.76 0.16 10.16
CA CYS A 350 -1.31 1.54 10.38
C CYS A 350 -0.44 1.67 11.64
N ALA A 351 -0.82 1.03 12.75
CA ALA A 351 -0.02 1.01 13.97
C ALA A 351 1.37 0.39 13.73
N HIS A 352 1.42 -0.74 13.02
CA HIS A 352 2.68 -1.38 12.62
C HIS A 352 3.52 -0.46 11.72
N ASP A 353 2.89 0.22 10.75
CA ASP A 353 3.59 1.15 9.88
C ASP A 353 4.17 2.35 10.63
N PHE A 354 3.44 2.92 11.59
CA PHE A 354 3.97 3.98 12.45
C PHE A 354 5.16 3.50 13.29
N GLN A 355 5.12 2.26 13.80
CA GLN A 355 6.25 1.65 14.49
C GLN A 355 7.47 1.51 13.56
N ARG A 356 7.27 1.09 12.31
CA ARG A 356 8.33 1.04 11.29
C ARG A 356 8.94 2.42 11.08
N ARG A 357 8.13 3.45 10.82
CA ARG A 357 8.61 4.83 10.65
C ARG A 357 9.41 5.33 11.85
N ALA A 358 8.89 5.12 13.07
CA ALA A 358 9.59 5.48 14.30
C ALA A 358 10.93 4.75 14.43
N THR A 359 10.98 3.47 14.05
CA THR A 359 12.20 2.65 14.07
C THR A 359 13.22 3.13 13.04
N THR A 360 12.78 3.47 11.82
CA THR A 360 13.63 4.07 10.78
C THR A 360 14.26 5.37 11.26
N LEU A 361 13.46 6.29 11.81
CA LEU A 361 13.96 7.56 12.34
C LEU A 361 14.91 7.35 13.53
N LYS A 362 14.62 6.38 14.40
CA LYS A 362 15.51 6.02 15.51
C LYS A 362 16.86 5.51 14.99
N LYS A 363 16.88 4.62 13.98
CA LYS A 363 18.11 4.12 13.36
C LYS A 363 18.92 5.25 12.72
N LEU A 364 18.26 6.17 12.01
CA LEU A 364 18.91 7.37 11.46
C LEU A 364 19.50 8.26 12.55
N GLY A 365 18.76 8.52 13.63
CA GLY A 365 19.26 9.29 14.77
C GLY A 365 20.45 8.62 15.46
N GLN A 366 20.45 7.29 15.56
CA GLN A 366 21.57 6.52 16.11
C GLN A 366 22.83 6.60 15.25
N LEU A 367 22.71 6.73 13.92
CA LEU A 367 23.89 6.87 13.04
C LEU A 367 24.71 8.14 13.33
N ILE A 368 24.07 9.22 13.77
CA ILE A 368 24.73 10.50 14.04
C ILE A 368 25.07 10.72 15.52
N GLN A 369 24.81 9.74 16.38
CA GLN A 369 25.10 9.78 17.81
C GLN A 369 26.15 8.74 18.18
N TYR A 370 27.09 9.05 19.08
CA TYR A 370 27.99 8.03 19.65
C TYR A 370 27.20 7.14 20.65
N PRO A 371 27.32 5.79 20.63
CA PRO A 371 28.32 4.97 19.93
C PRO A 371 27.95 4.50 18.51
N GLY A 372 26.87 5.02 17.91
CA GLY A 372 26.44 4.67 16.56
C GLY A 372 25.43 3.53 16.51
N LEU A 373 25.06 3.15 15.28
CA LEU A 373 24.29 1.94 14.99
C LEU A 373 25.25 0.78 14.74
N ARG A 374 25.01 -0.39 15.34
CA ARG A 374 25.83 -1.58 15.10
C ARG A 374 25.69 -2.03 13.65
N LEU A 375 26.79 -2.41 13.00
CA LEU A 375 26.77 -2.90 11.62
C LEU A 375 25.83 -4.10 11.42
N SER A 376 25.72 -5.00 12.40
CA SER A 376 24.78 -6.14 12.36
C SER A 376 23.31 -5.73 12.39
N GLU A 377 23.00 -4.55 12.93
CA GLU A 377 21.64 -3.99 12.97
C GLU A 377 21.38 -3.05 11.79
N PHE A 378 22.43 -2.62 11.09
CA PHE A 378 22.38 -1.71 9.95
C PHE A 378 22.30 -2.49 8.63
N LEU A 379 23.20 -3.45 8.42
CA LEU A 379 23.30 -4.20 7.18
C LEU A 379 22.17 -5.22 7.08
N PHE A 380 21.26 -4.97 6.14
CA PHE A 380 20.18 -5.89 5.84
C PHE A 380 20.70 -7.01 4.93
N HIS A 381 20.51 -8.25 5.37
CA HIS A 381 20.86 -9.42 4.60
C HIS A 381 19.57 -10.05 4.06
N SER A 382 19.42 -10.10 2.74
CA SER A 382 18.24 -10.71 2.13
C SER A 382 18.16 -12.19 2.57
N PRO A 383 16.99 -12.67 3.05
CA PRO A 383 16.80 -14.08 3.41
C PRO A 383 16.86 -15.01 2.19
N HIS A 384 16.79 -14.48 0.96
CA HIS A 384 16.90 -15.22 -0.29
C HIS A 384 17.87 -14.51 -1.25
N PRO A 385 19.19 -14.74 -1.13
CA PRO A 385 20.12 -14.44 -2.20
C PRO A 385 19.91 -15.48 -3.30
N GLU A 386 19.42 -15.08 -4.47
CA GLU A 386 19.42 -15.94 -5.67
C GLU A 386 20.83 -16.17 -6.23
#